data_AF-A0A060CC93-F1
#
_entry.id   AF-A0A060CC93-F1
#
_cell.length_a   1.000
_cell.length_b   1.000
_cell.length_c   1.000
_cell.angle_alpha   90.00
_cell.angle_beta   90.00
_cell.angle_gamma   90.00
#
_symmetry.space_group_name_H-M   'P 1'
#
loop_
_entity.id
_entity.type
_entity.pdbx_description
1 polymer ?
#
loop_
_entity_poly.entity_id
_entity_poly.type
_entity_poly.pdbx_seq_one_letter_code
_entity_poly.pdbx_strand_id
1 'polypeptide(L)'
;GLSRQALRSWISTFLTVYRDTVGRRPMIYTNAHWWDDVIGAWTPTNTPLMLAAYQSSRPTNLPGNWWAYEMWQYSETGPFAGDSIRWHGTRAQLDTFVTDKGYSARGI
;
A
#
# COMPACT_ATOMS: atom_id res chain seq x y z
N GLY A 1 -4.38 8.12 -21.90
CA GLY A 1 -3.69 7.23 -20.94
C GLY A 1 -4.18 5.79 -21.13
N LEU A 2 -3.61 4.83 -20.40
CA LEU A 2 -4.12 3.46 -20.35
C LEU A 2 -5.57 3.44 -19.83
N SER A 3 -6.38 2.47 -20.29
CA SER A 3 -7.70 2.25 -19.70
C SER A 3 -7.58 1.72 -18.27
N ARG A 4 -8.64 1.88 -17.46
CA ARG A 4 -8.72 1.32 -16.10
C ARG A 4 -8.42 -0.18 -16.09
N GLN A 5 -8.98 -0.94 -17.03
CA GLN A 5 -8.72 -2.39 -17.16
C GLN A 5 -7.24 -2.66 -17.46
N ALA A 6 -6.64 -1.90 -18.38
CA ALA A 6 -5.23 -2.08 -18.74
C ALA A 6 -4.29 -1.77 -17.56
N LEU A 7 -4.59 -0.76 -16.75
CA LEU A 7 -3.84 -0.46 -15.52
C LEU A 7 -3.98 -1.57 -14.47
N ARG A 8 -5.18 -2.13 -14.27
CA ARG A 8 -5.38 -3.27 -13.35
C ARG A 8 -4.58 -4.50 -13.78
N SER A 9 -4.56 -4.79 -15.09
CA SER A 9 -3.73 -5.87 -15.65
C SER A 9 -2.24 -5.59 -15.45
N TRP A 10 -1.80 -4.36 -15.70
CA TRP A 10 -0.40 -3.96 -15.49
C TRP A 10 0.02 -4.13 -14.02
N ILE A 11 -0.80 -3.67 -13.07
CA ILE A 11 -0.55 -3.82 -11.62
C ILE A 11 -0.45 -5.31 -11.27
N SER A 12 -1.41 -6.13 -11.70
CA SER A 12 -1.40 -7.58 -11.44
C SER A 12 -0.12 -8.26 -11.94
N THR A 13 0.32 -7.90 -13.15
CA THR A 13 1.57 -8.40 -13.74
C THR A 13 2.77 -7.95 -12.94
N PHE A 14 2.85 -6.67 -12.56
CA PHE A 14 3.96 -6.14 -11.75
C PHE A 14 4.07 -6.86 -10.41
N LEU A 15 2.96 -7.03 -9.69
CA LEU A 15 2.93 -7.73 -8.40
C LEU A 15 3.41 -9.18 -8.52
N THR A 16 3.00 -9.87 -9.59
CA THR A 16 3.37 -11.26 -9.87
C THR A 16 4.86 -11.37 -10.18
N VAL A 17 5.35 -10.58 -11.14
CA VAL A 17 6.76 -10.60 -11.55
C VAL A 17 7.68 -10.22 -10.39
N TYR A 18 7.31 -9.21 -9.60
CA TYR A 18 8.09 -8.82 -8.42
C TYR A 18 8.17 -9.95 -7.41
N ARG A 19 7.04 -10.61 -7.09
CA ARG A 19 7.02 -11.75 -6.17
C ARG A 19 7.88 -12.90 -6.69
N ASP A 20 7.77 -13.24 -7.96
CA ASP A 20 8.47 -14.38 -8.54
C ASP A 20 9.98 -14.12 -8.66
N THR A 21 10.38 -12.85 -8.79
CA THR A 21 11.80 -12.45 -8.89
C THR A 21 12.45 -12.23 -7.54
N VAL A 22 11.77 -11.53 -6.62
CA VAL A 22 12.33 -11.09 -5.32
C VAL A 22 11.98 -12.08 -4.20
N GLY A 23 10.97 -12.93 -4.40
CA GLY A 23 10.52 -13.91 -3.42
C GLY A 23 9.60 -13.37 -2.33
N ARG A 24 9.07 -12.15 -2.47
CA ARG A 24 8.07 -11.55 -1.57
C ARG A 24 7.13 -10.62 -2.32
N ARG A 25 5.91 -10.41 -1.81
CA ARG A 25 4.97 -9.45 -2.40
C ARG A 25 5.45 -8.01 -2.13
N PRO A 26 5.39 -7.11 -3.13
CA PRO A 26 5.67 -5.70 -2.89
C PRO A 26 4.48 -5.03 -2.18
N MET A 27 4.76 -3.92 -1.50
CA MET A 27 3.73 -3.01 -0.98
C MET A 27 3.34 -2.02 -2.09
N ILE A 28 2.05 -1.68 -2.18
CA ILE A 28 1.58 -0.59 -3.06
C ILE A 28 1.58 0.71 -2.27
N TYR A 29 2.20 1.74 -2.83
CA TYR A 29 2.08 3.12 -2.37
C TYR A 29 1.06 3.88 -3.24
N THR A 30 0.07 4.50 -2.61
CA THR A 30 -0.94 5.30 -3.32
C THR A 30 -1.73 6.20 -2.35
N ASN A 31 -2.63 7.02 -2.87
CA ASN A 31 -3.64 7.75 -2.10
C ASN A 31 -5.06 7.32 -2.54
N ALA A 32 -6.06 7.58 -1.70
CA ALA A 32 -7.46 7.22 -1.98
C ALA A 32 -7.96 7.79 -3.31
N HIS A 33 -7.73 9.09 -3.56
CA HIS A 33 -8.21 9.78 -4.76
C HIS A 33 -7.69 9.16 -6.05
N TRP A 34 -6.36 8.98 -6.17
CA TRP A 34 -5.78 8.41 -7.38
C TRP A 34 -6.28 6.99 -7.62
N TRP A 35 -6.32 6.15 -6.58
CA TRP A 35 -6.75 4.77 -6.75
C TRP A 35 -8.23 4.71 -7.16
N ASP A 36 -9.11 5.44 -6.48
CA ASP A 36 -10.55 5.36 -6.75
C ASP A 36 -10.90 5.96 -8.13
N ASP A 37 -10.28 7.07 -8.51
CA ASP A 37 -10.52 7.69 -9.81
C ASP A 37 -9.94 6.84 -10.95
N VAL A 38 -8.71 6.35 -10.79
CA VAL A 38 -7.96 5.69 -11.88
C VAL A 38 -8.24 4.19 -11.93
N ILE A 39 -8.19 3.53 -10.78
CA ILE A 39 -8.30 2.07 -10.64
C ILE A 39 -9.71 1.63 -10.24
N GLY A 40 -10.43 2.42 -9.45
CA GLY A 40 -11.74 2.11 -8.88
C GLY A 40 -11.71 1.04 -7.79
N ALA A 41 -12.87 0.47 -7.47
CA ALA A 41 -13.06 -0.50 -6.38
C ALA A 41 -12.27 -1.83 -6.48
N TRP A 42 -11.50 -2.05 -7.54
CA TRP A 42 -10.68 -3.25 -7.64
C TRP A 42 -9.44 -3.10 -6.77
N THR A 43 -9.10 -4.17 -6.04
CA THR A 43 -7.88 -4.25 -5.24
C THR A 43 -7.30 -5.66 -5.36
N PRO A 44 -5.98 -5.81 -5.62
CA PRO A 44 -5.33 -7.12 -5.65
C PRO A 44 -5.28 -7.71 -4.23
N THR A 45 -5.54 -9.02 -4.12
CA THR A 45 -5.58 -9.71 -2.82
C THR A 45 -4.19 -9.81 -2.18
N ASN A 46 -4.14 -9.93 -0.85
CA ASN A 46 -2.90 -10.05 -0.09
C ASN A 46 -1.82 -9.04 -0.51
N THR A 47 -2.21 -7.77 -0.69
CA THR A 47 -1.30 -6.71 -1.14
C THR A 47 -1.16 -5.65 -0.05
N PRO A 48 0.01 -5.55 0.61
CA PRO A 48 0.24 -4.52 1.62
C PRO A 48 0.07 -3.10 1.05
N LEU A 49 -0.41 -2.18 1.86
CA LEU A 49 -0.70 -0.80 1.50
C LEU A 49 0.16 0.20 2.30
N MET A 50 0.85 1.09 1.58
CA MET A 50 1.38 2.35 2.08
C MET A 50 0.44 3.46 1.63
N LEU A 51 -0.34 4.00 2.55
CA LEU A 51 -1.31 5.04 2.27
C LEU A 51 -0.70 6.42 2.41
N ALA A 52 -0.77 7.23 1.37
CA ALA A 52 -0.56 8.67 1.42
C ALA A 52 -1.86 9.38 1.83
N ALA A 53 -1.85 10.02 2.99
CA ALA A 53 -2.98 10.79 3.51
C ALA A 53 -2.46 11.85 4.50
N TYR A 54 -2.29 13.09 4.06
CA TYR A 54 -1.65 14.12 4.88
C TYR A 54 -2.61 14.72 5.90
N GLN A 55 -2.54 14.23 7.13
CA GLN A 55 -3.40 14.64 8.23
C GLN A 55 -2.81 14.22 9.58
N SER A 56 -3.33 14.77 10.67
CA SER A 56 -2.84 14.48 12.03
C SER A 56 -3.41 13.18 12.61
N SER A 57 -4.65 12.82 12.22
CA SER A 57 -5.37 11.66 12.71
C SER A 57 -5.24 10.47 11.78
N ARG A 58 -5.32 9.26 12.36
CA ARG A 58 -5.21 8.01 11.62
C ARG A 58 -6.27 7.94 10.49
N PRO A 59 -5.87 7.68 9.23
CA PRO A 59 -6.82 7.52 8.13
C PRO A 59 -7.84 6.41 8.36
N THR A 60 -9.10 6.72 8.03
CA THR A 60 -10.23 5.79 8.02
C THR A 60 -10.79 5.57 6.61
N ASN A 61 -10.59 6.53 5.70
CA ASN A 61 -10.91 6.38 4.28
C ASN A 61 -9.76 5.69 3.55
N LEU A 62 -10.04 4.55 2.91
CA LEU A 62 -9.03 3.72 2.24
C LEU A 62 -9.40 3.52 0.76
N PRO A 63 -8.41 3.44 -0.14
CA PRO A 63 -8.64 3.20 -1.56
C PRO A 63 -9.27 1.84 -1.83
N GLY A 64 -10.11 1.76 -2.87
CA GLY A 64 -10.65 0.51 -3.37
C GLY A 64 -11.37 -0.31 -2.28
N ASN A 65 -10.95 -1.56 -2.11
CA ASN A 65 -11.49 -2.49 -1.12
C ASN A 65 -10.52 -2.79 0.05
N TRP A 66 -9.43 -2.04 0.21
CA TRP A 66 -8.58 -2.19 1.40
C TRP A 66 -9.37 -1.80 2.65
N TRP A 67 -9.32 -2.64 3.69
CA TRP A 67 -9.92 -2.34 5.00
C TRP A 67 -8.88 -2.00 6.07
N ALA A 68 -7.58 -2.17 5.76
CA ALA A 68 -6.46 -1.70 6.56
C ALA A 68 -5.23 -1.40 5.70
N TYR A 69 -4.21 -0.81 6.31
CA TYR A 69 -2.91 -0.51 5.69
C TYR A 69 -1.77 -0.81 6.67
N GLU A 70 -0.58 -0.99 6.13
CA GLU A 70 0.68 -1.23 6.84
C GLU A 70 1.39 0.06 7.20
N MET A 71 1.50 0.97 6.25
CA MET A 71 2.25 2.22 6.41
C MET A 71 1.38 3.41 6.04
N TRP A 72 1.61 4.52 6.73
CA TRP A 72 0.91 5.76 6.50
C TRP A 72 1.90 6.90 6.35
N GLN A 73 1.97 7.46 5.15
CA GLN A 73 2.63 8.73 4.90
C GLN A 73 1.69 9.85 5.34
N TYR A 74 1.98 10.44 6.49
CA TYR A 74 1.13 11.43 7.15
C TYR A 74 1.52 12.87 6.86
N SER A 75 2.69 13.08 6.26
CA SER A 75 3.18 14.39 5.84
C SER A 75 4.19 14.23 4.72
N GLU A 76 4.18 15.17 3.77
CA GLU A 76 5.25 15.38 2.77
C GLU A 76 6.40 16.26 3.30
N THR A 77 6.26 16.77 4.53
CA THR A 77 7.28 17.59 5.18
C THR A 77 7.53 17.15 6.62
N GLY A 78 8.80 17.01 6.98
CA GLY A 78 9.30 17.03 8.35
C GLY A 78 8.96 15.80 9.19
N PRO A 79 9.43 15.74 10.47
CA PRO A 79 10.47 16.61 11.03
C PRO A 79 11.87 16.31 10.46
N PHE A 80 12.02 15.21 9.73
CA PHE A 80 13.23 14.86 8.99
C PHE A 80 13.06 15.19 7.50
N ALA A 81 14.17 15.21 6.76
CA ALA A 81 14.13 15.46 5.33
C ALA A 81 13.32 14.36 4.59
N GLY A 82 12.42 14.79 3.71
CA GLY A 82 11.51 13.91 2.97
C GLY A 82 10.19 13.65 3.69
N ASP A 83 9.52 12.58 3.26
CA ASP A 83 8.18 12.24 3.73
C ASP A 83 8.19 11.55 5.09
N SER A 84 7.13 11.77 5.82
CA SER A 84 6.95 11.30 7.19
C SER A 84 6.05 10.06 7.21
N ILE A 85 6.63 8.89 7.49
CA ILE A 85 5.95 7.60 7.44
C ILE A 85 5.76 7.02 8.84
N ARG A 86 4.55 6.54 9.15
CA ARG A 86 4.25 5.76 10.36
C ARG A 86 3.94 4.31 10.01
N TRP A 87 4.58 3.39 10.73
CA TRP A 87 4.14 2.00 10.77
C TRP A 87 2.83 1.88 11.54
N HIS A 88 1.88 1.12 10.99
CA HIS A 88 0.63 0.80 11.64
C HIS A 88 0.73 -0.53 12.37
N GLY A 89 1.18 -0.49 13.62
CA GLY A 89 1.30 -1.69 14.47
C GLY A 89 2.37 -1.57 15.54
N THR A 90 2.68 -2.70 16.17
CA THR A 90 3.77 -2.81 17.15
C THR A 90 5.12 -3.01 16.46
N ARG A 91 6.22 -2.84 17.21
CA ARG A 91 7.57 -3.16 16.71
C ARG A 91 7.70 -4.62 16.29
N ALA A 92 7.16 -5.56 17.06
CA ALA A 92 7.19 -6.98 16.69
C ALA A 92 6.46 -7.25 15.36
N GLN A 93 5.33 -6.58 15.10
CA GLN A 93 4.63 -6.69 13.82
C GLN A 93 5.44 -6.10 12.66
N LEU A 94 6.19 -5.02 12.91
CA LEU A 94 7.11 -4.46 11.92
C LEU A 94 8.24 -5.45 11.62
N ASP A 95 8.82 -6.07 12.67
CA ASP A 95 9.88 -7.06 12.49
C ASP A 95 9.37 -8.27 11.68
N THR A 96 8.13 -8.74 11.95
CA THR A 96 7.47 -9.75 11.11
C THR A 96 7.32 -9.28 9.66
N PHE A 97 6.81 -8.07 9.41
CA PHE A 97 6.65 -7.53 8.05
C PHE A 97 7.97 -7.47 7.26
N VAL A 98 9.07 -7.15 7.95
CA VAL A 98 10.41 -7.05 7.36
C VAL A 98 11.02 -8.42 7.08
N THR A 99 10.77 -9.41 7.94
CA THR A 99 11.47 -10.71 7.89
C THR A 99 10.69 -11.82 7.20
N ASP A 100 9.36 -11.80 7.25
CA ASP A 100 8.52 -12.83 6.67
C ASP A 100 8.26 -12.56 5.17
N LYS A 101 8.85 -13.38 4.31
CA LYS A 101 8.62 -13.34 2.85
C LYS A 101 7.18 -13.71 2.47
N GLY A 102 6.50 -14.46 3.33
CA GLY A 102 5.11 -14.90 3.18
C GLY A 102 4.09 -14.00 3.88
N TYR A 103 4.49 -12.82 4.35
CA TYR A 103 3.65 -11.89 5.10
C TYR A 103 2.26 -11.72 4.47
N SER A 104 1.24 -11.89 5.31
CA SER A 104 -0.16 -11.65 4.96
C SER A 104 -0.53 -10.19 5.20
N ALA A 105 -0.98 -9.51 4.16
CA ALA A 105 -1.43 -8.13 4.22
C ALA A 105 -2.56 -7.96 5.24
N ARG A 106 -2.51 -6.85 5.97
CA ARG A 106 -3.50 -6.53 6.99
C ARG A 106 -4.86 -6.19 6.41
N GLY A 107 -4.93 -5.77 5.15
CA GLY A 107 -6.08 -5.04 4.63
C GLY A 107 -6.81 -5.69 3.46
N ILE A 108 -6.36 -6.85 2.97
CA ILE A 108 -6.99 -7.63 1.88
C ILE A 108 -6.28 -8.96 1.65
#